data_AF-A0A1A5P1V9-F1
#
_entry.id   AF-A0A1A5P1V9-F1
#
_cell.length_a   1.000
_cell.length_b   1.000
_cell.length_c   1.000
_cell.angle_alpha   90.00
_cell.angle_beta   90.00
_cell.angle_gamma   90.00
#
_symmetry.space_group_name_H-M   'P 1'
#
loop_
_entity.id
_entity.type
_entity.pdbx_description
1 polymer ?
#
loop_
_entity_poly.entity_id
_entity_poly.type
_entity_poly.pdbx_seq_one_letter_code
_entity_poly.pdbx_strand_id
1 'polypeptide(L)'
;MPRTTPPRPLDVEALFPELAAHRGTTTRLHPRPGRPGAADSSVGGPLLWPADEAWPVCTEPHGHARGRRPADIHRQRQILASAWLREPDSGPTGEERRLLERLRQEHRVEEAAAHGPLPLIGLAQLYRGDVPDLPSGPDGCDLLQVFWCPFDAHGPTGHGMLLDLRWRRSWEVTEVRTSPPRPQVVGFEGYVPEPCVLHPERVVTYPFAGLLPEALRDRIDAWEEALEEEALEEEAGQSADDDAAAPVGYQYDLSIPPGWRVGGFASWHVTDPSPMDCRTCAAPMRLLLTVDSSEWDGGSDSWKPLEEQDLSAHRYAGPTGITVGRWGELNVFACPEEPGHPHRWSIQ
;
A
#
# COMPACT_ATOMS: atom_id res chain seq x y z
N MET A 1 4.09 13.20 13.72
CA MET A 1 4.43 12.52 14.99
C MET A 1 4.87 11.12 14.62
N PRO A 2 5.80 10.48 15.34
CA PRO A 2 6.14 9.09 15.05
C PRO A 2 4.89 8.19 15.15
N ARG A 3 4.99 7.02 14.54
CA ARG A 3 4.01 5.94 14.66
C ARG A 3 4.74 4.73 15.18
N THR A 4 4.26 4.21 16.31
CA THR A 4 4.94 3.18 17.07
C THR A 4 4.09 1.92 17.07
N THR A 5 4.64 0.84 16.56
CA THR A 5 4.04 -0.49 16.57
C THR A 5 4.00 -1.00 18.02
N PRO A 6 2.84 -1.46 18.53
CA PRO A 6 2.76 -2.08 19.86
C PRO A 6 3.63 -3.34 19.96
N PRO A 7 4.05 -3.73 21.17
CA PRO A 7 4.62 -5.06 21.40
C PRO A 7 3.69 -6.14 20.83
N ARG A 8 4.26 -7.20 20.24
CA ARG A 8 3.47 -8.33 19.74
C ARG A 8 2.74 -8.99 20.92
N PRO A 9 1.50 -9.49 20.74
CA PRO A 9 0.71 -10.07 21.81
C PRO A 9 1.37 -11.31 22.43
N LEU A 10 2.15 -12.06 21.63
CA LEU A 10 2.91 -13.23 22.05
C LEU A 10 4.35 -13.17 21.50
N ASP A 11 5.28 -13.82 22.20
CA ASP A 11 6.64 -14.02 21.71
C ASP A 11 6.69 -15.22 20.75
N VAL A 12 6.65 -14.93 19.46
CA VAL A 12 6.57 -15.94 18.41
C VAL A 12 7.79 -16.87 18.36
N GLU A 13 8.98 -16.40 18.76
CA GLU A 13 10.18 -17.25 18.81
C GLU A 13 10.26 -18.08 20.09
N ALA A 14 9.56 -17.70 21.16
CA ALA A 14 9.37 -18.58 22.30
C ALA A 14 8.42 -19.75 21.96
N LEU A 15 7.38 -19.49 21.15
CA LEU A 15 6.44 -20.50 20.67
C LEU A 15 7.09 -21.42 19.62
N PHE A 16 7.81 -20.83 18.68
CA PHE A 16 8.46 -21.53 17.57
C PHE A 16 9.91 -21.06 17.39
N PRO A 17 10.86 -21.63 18.14
CA PRO A 17 12.26 -21.21 18.12
C PRO A 17 12.92 -21.23 16.73
N GLU A 18 12.45 -22.10 15.84
CA GLU A 18 12.94 -22.23 14.46
C GLU A 18 12.72 -20.95 13.64
N LEU A 19 11.73 -20.12 13.98
CA LEU A 19 11.48 -18.84 13.29
C LEU A 19 12.63 -17.84 13.42
N ALA A 20 13.51 -17.99 14.41
CA ALA A 20 14.70 -17.15 14.54
C ALA A 20 15.59 -17.20 13.28
N ALA A 21 15.62 -18.34 12.56
CA ALA A 21 16.34 -18.49 11.30
C ALA A 21 15.67 -17.80 10.11
N HIS A 22 14.39 -17.45 10.25
CA HIS A 22 13.55 -16.82 9.23
C HIS A 22 13.27 -15.35 9.52
N ARG A 23 13.74 -14.83 10.66
CA ARG A 23 13.56 -13.44 11.07
C ARG A 23 14.06 -12.47 10.02
N GLY A 24 13.21 -11.51 9.65
CA GLY A 24 13.56 -10.38 8.81
C GLY A 24 13.17 -9.05 9.46
N THR A 25 13.41 -7.97 8.71
CA THR A 25 12.91 -6.63 9.03
C THR A 25 12.12 -6.06 7.88
N THR A 26 11.15 -5.20 8.20
CA THR A 26 10.41 -4.38 7.24
C THR A 26 10.23 -2.99 7.80
N THR A 27 10.25 -1.99 6.93
CA THR A 27 10.00 -0.61 7.33
C THR A 27 8.55 -0.29 7.02
N ARG A 28 7.71 -0.17 8.06
CA ARG A 28 6.35 0.38 7.95
C ARG A 28 6.47 1.88 7.67
N LEU A 29 5.77 2.38 6.65
CA LEU A 29 5.91 3.75 6.17
C LEU A 29 4.96 4.74 6.85
N HIS A 30 3.85 4.25 7.43
CA HIS A 30 2.92 5.04 8.21
C HIS A 30 2.48 6.37 7.57
N PRO A 31 1.99 6.38 6.31
CA PRO A 31 1.51 7.60 5.64
C PRO A 31 0.45 8.32 6.47
N ARG A 32 0.57 9.63 6.66
CA ARG A 32 -0.49 10.45 7.29
C ARG A 32 -0.74 11.72 6.47
N PRO A 33 -2.01 12.20 6.39
CA PRO A 33 -2.33 13.37 5.58
C PRO A 33 -1.44 14.55 5.93
N GLY A 34 -0.83 15.17 4.91
CA GLY A 34 0.19 16.18 5.11
C GLY A 34 0.48 16.99 3.85
N ARG A 35 1.56 17.78 3.90
CA ARG A 35 2.03 18.61 2.77
C ARG A 35 3.51 18.35 2.52
N PRO A 36 3.87 17.16 2.00
CA PRO A 36 5.25 16.83 1.68
C PRO A 36 5.79 17.73 0.57
N GLY A 37 7.10 18.00 0.61
CA GLY A 37 7.87 18.57 -0.48
C GLY A 37 8.53 17.50 -1.35
N ALA A 38 9.12 17.91 -2.48
CA ALA A 38 9.81 17.00 -3.39
C ALA A 38 11.08 16.37 -2.79
N ALA A 39 11.63 16.95 -1.73
CA ALA A 39 12.79 16.43 -1.00
C ALA A 39 12.43 15.39 0.07
N ASP A 40 11.14 15.13 0.29
CA ASP A 40 10.66 14.22 1.32
C ASP A 40 10.27 12.87 0.73
N SER A 41 10.43 11.80 1.50
CA SER A 41 9.73 10.54 1.24
C SER A 41 8.22 10.74 1.48
N SER A 42 7.38 10.42 0.50
CA SER A 42 5.95 10.72 0.53
C SER A 42 5.10 9.82 -0.37
N VAL A 43 3.79 9.83 -0.10
CA VAL A 43 2.74 9.28 -0.98
C VAL A 43 1.90 10.43 -1.49
N GLY A 44 1.55 10.44 -2.78
CA GLY A 44 0.72 11.48 -3.41
C GLY A 44 1.31 12.89 -3.38
N GLY A 45 2.56 13.05 -2.96
CA GLY A 45 3.29 14.31 -2.89
C GLY A 45 3.92 14.73 -4.22
N PRO A 46 4.51 15.94 -4.28
CA PRO A 46 5.36 16.33 -5.39
C PRO A 46 6.55 15.38 -5.53
N LEU A 47 6.87 14.96 -6.76
CA LEU A 47 8.05 14.14 -7.04
C LEU A 47 9.26 15.03 -7.38
N LEU A 48 10.46 14.59 -7.00
CA LEU A 48 11.73 15.14 -7.47
C LEU A 48 11.98 14.71 -8.92
N TRP A 49 11.25 15.32 -9.84
CA TRP A 49 11.33 15.04 -11.28
C TRP A 49 12.05 16.17 -12.01
N PRO A 50 13.08 15.89 -12.83
CA PRO A 50 13.77 16.93 -13.60
C PRO A 50 12.85 17.69 -14.55
N ALA A 51 13.09 18.98 -14.73
CA ALA A 51 12.30 19.82 -15.63
C ALA A 51 12.42 19.37 -17.10
N ASP A 52 13.62 18.94 -17.50
CA ASP A 52 14.02 18.55 -18.85
C ASP A 52 13.70 17.08 -19.20
N GLU A 53 13.35 16.25 -18.21
CA GLU A 53 12.96 14.86 -18.44
C GLU A 53 11.45 14.74 -18.71
N ALA A 54 11.10 13.97 -19.75
CA ALA A 54 9.71 13.70 -20.09
C ALA A 54 9.02 12.87 -18.99
N TRP A 55 7.81 13.26 -18.60
CA TRP A 55 7.04 12.53 -17.58
C TRP A 55 6.69 11.11 -18.05
N PRO A 56 6.69 10.09 -17.18
CA PRO A 56 6.28 8.74 -17.54
C PRO A 56 4.83 8.69 -18.04
N VAL A 57 4.63 7.97 -19.13
CA VAL A 57 3.31 7.79 -19.76
C VAL A 57 3.01 6.32 -19.97
N CYS A 58 1.74 5.95 -19.84
CA CYS A 58 1.23 4.67 -20.32
C CYS A 58 1.06 4.75 -21.85
N THR A 59 1.59 3.75 -22.55
CA THR A 59 1.41 3.55 -23.99
C THR A 59 0.75 2.21 -24.33
N GLU A 60 0.31 1.45 -23.32
CA GLU A 60 -0.36 0.18 -23.57
C GLU A 60 -1.75 0.41 -24.20
N PRO A 61 -2.20 -0.45 -25.13
CA PRO A 61 -3.53 -0.32 -25.71
C PRO A 61 -4.63 -0.59 -24.68
N HIS A 62 -5.24 0.47 -24.13
CA HIS A 62 -6.40 0.35 -23.25
C HIS A 62 -7.32 1.57 -23.34
N GLY A 63 -8.61 1.38 -23.04
CA GLY A 63 -9.59 2.45 -23.04
C GLY A 63 -9.39 3.40 -21.86
N HIS A 64 -9.25 4.69 -22.14
CA HIS A 64 -9.17 5.75 -21.12
C HIS A 64 -9.96 7.01 -21.54
N ALA A 65 -10.98 6.81 -22.37
CA ALA A 65 -11.82 7.88 -22.93
C ALA A 65 -12.81 8.50 -21.92
N ARG A 66 -13.07 7.82 -20.80
CA ARG A 66 -14.07 8.22 -19.80
C ARG A 66 -13.57 7.89 -18.40
N GLY A 67 -13.93 8.73 -17.44
CA GLY A 67 -13.62 8.50 -16.03
C GLY A 67 -13.92 9.71 -15.16
N ARG A 68 -13.45 9.71 -13.92
CA ARG A 68 -13.62 10.85 -13.00
C ARG A 68 -12.42 11.78 -13.03
N ARG A 69 -12.62 13.08 -12.83
CA ARG A 69 -11.51 14.04 -12.74
C ARG A 69 -10.78 13.87 -11.40
N PRO A 70 -9.44 13.81 -11.38
CA PRO A 70 -8.68 13.78 -10.11
C PRO A 70 -9.05 14.91 -9.15
N ALA A 71 -9.27 16.13 -9.67
CA ALA A 71 -9.69 17.27 -8.86
C ALA A 71 -11.06 17.06 -8.18
N ASP A 72 -12.00 16.40 -8.85
CA ASP A 72 -13.33 16.12 -8.29
C ASP A 72 -13.23 15.07 -7.17
N ILE A 73 -12.33 14.10 -7.30
CA ILE A 73 -12.04 13.07 -6.28
C ILE A 73 -11.48 13.71 -5.01
N HIS A 74 -10.43 14.54 -5.14
CA HIS A 74 -9.88 15.27 -4.00
C HIS A 74 -10.93 16.18 -3.34
N ARG A 75 -11.72 16.89 -4.15
CA ARG A 75 -12.77 17.76 -3.62
C ARG A 75 -13.86 16.97 -2.88
N GLN A 76 -14.26 15.82 -3.40
CA GLN A 76 -15.20 14.90 -2.73
C GLN A 76 -14.64 14.48 -1.36
N ARG A 77 -13.39 14.00 -1.30
CA ARG A 77 -12.75 13.57 -0.05
C ARG A 77 -12.66 14.69 0.97
N GLN A 78 -12.31 15.91 0.55
CA GLN A 78 -12.28 17.09 1.43
C GLN A 78 -13.66 17.41 2.03
N ILE A 79 -14.73 17.35 1.23
CA ILE A 79 -16.10 17.59 1.71
C ILE A 79 -16.50 16.51 2.72
N LEU A 80 -16.25 15.24 2.40
CA LEU A 80 -16.56 14.13 3.30
C LEU A 80 -15.78 14.27 4.61
N ALA A 81 -14.48 14.50 4.56
CA ALA A 81 -13.66 14.70 5.75
C ALA A 81 -14.18 15.87 6.61
N SER A 82 -14.51 17.01 5.99
CA SER A 82 -15.03 18.18 6.71
C SER A 82 -16.40 17.91 7.34
N ALA A 83 -17.29 17.23 6.63
CA ALA A 83 -18.61 16.88 7.14
C ALA A 83 -18.53 15.95 8.35
N TRP A 84 -17.68 14.92 8.26
CA TRP A 84 -17.49 13.95 9.33
C TRP A 84 -16.75 14.51 10.56
N LEU A 85 -15.88 15.51 10.37
CA LEU A 85 -15.27 16.24 11.48
C LEU A 85 -16.27 17.16 12.21
N ARG A 86 -17.23 17.74 11.48
CA ARG A 86 -18.24 18.64 12.06
C ARG A 86 -19.28 17.87 12.86
N GLU A 87 -19.87 16.83 12.28
CA GLU A 87 -20.93 16.03 12.90
C GLU A 87 -20.72 14.54 12.53
N PRO A 88 -20.01 13.78 13.37
CA PRO A 88 -19.66 12.38 13.09
C PRO A 88 -20.84 11.47 12.76
N ASP A 89 -22.03 11.76 13.32
CA ASP A 89 -23.24 10.93 13.21
C ASP A 89 -24.18 11.34 12.08
N SER A 90 -24.16 12.60 11.64
CA SER A 90 -25.12 13.12 10.63
C SER A 90 -24.52 13.22 9.23
N GLY A 91 -23.19 13.30 9.11
CA GLY A 91 -22.48 13.33 7.84
C GLY A 91 -22.78 14.58 6.99
N PRO A 92 -22.70 14.47 5.65
CA PRO A 92 -22.85 15.64 4.76
C PRO A 92 -24.25 16.25 4.79
N THR A 93 -24.32 17.58 4.72
CA THR A 93 -25.57 18.35 4.58
C THR A 93 -26.27 18.06 3.25
N GLY A 94 -27.54 18.45 3.11
CA GLY A 94 -28.28 18.30 1.85
C GLY A 94 -27.62 19.01 0.66
N GLU A 95 -26.97 20.17 0.89
CA GLU A 95 -26.21 20.88 -0.13
C GLU A 95 -24.93 20.13 -0.51
N GLU A 96 -24.18 19.66 0.49
CA GLU A 96 -22.97 18.86 0.29
C GLU A 96 -23.29 17.56 -0.47
N ARG A 97 -24.38 16.88 -0.16
CA ARG A 97 -24.84 15.67 -0.89
C ARG A 97 -25.07 15.96 -2.38
N ARG A 98 -25.77 17.05 -2.71
CA ARG A 98 -25.99 17.45 -4.12
C ARG A 98 -24.68 17.79 -4.82
N LEU A 99 -23.73 18.38 -4.12
CA LEU A 99 -22.40 18.65 -4.66
C LEU A 99 -21.62 17.35 -4.90
N LEU A 100 -21.63 16.43 -3.94
CA LEU A 100 -21.00 15.11 -4.05
C LEU A 100 -21.55 14.32 -5.24
N GLU A 101 -22.87 14.35 -5.48
CA GLU A 101 -23.50 13.75 -6.66
C GLU A 101 -22.92 14.30 -7.97
N ARG A 102 -22.71 15.62 -8.07
CA ARG A 102 -22.08 16.24 -9.24
C ARG A 102 -20.62 15.82 -9.40
N LEU A 103 -19.86 15.77 -8.31
CA LEU A 103 -18.44 15.38 -8.33
C LEU A 103 -18.23 13.89 -8.67
N ARG A 104 -19.24 13.05 -8.49
CA ARG A 104 -19.20 11.63 -8.88
C ARG A 104 -19.44 11.39 -10.35
N GLN A 105 -19.89 12.40 -11.10
CA GLN A 105 -20.15 12.25 -12.52
C GLN A 105 -18.86 11.99 -13.30
N GLU A 106 -18.93 11.03 -14.20
CA GLU A 106 -17.85 10.75 -15.13
C GLU A 106 -17.85 11.74 -16.31
N HIS A 107 -16.65 12.04 -16.79
CA HIS A 107 -16.38 12.94 -17.89
C HIS A 107 -15.78 12.16 -19.06
N ARG A 108 -16.02 12.63 -20.28
CA ARG A 108 -15.40 12.09 -21.49
C ARG A 108 -14.27 13.01 -21.94
N VAL A 109 -13.13 12.44 -22.30
CA VAL A 109 -12.02 13.16 -22.92
C VAL A 109 -12.17 13.20 -24.45
N GLU A 110 -11.52 14.17 -25.09
CA GLU A 110 -11.49 14.28 -26.54
C GLU A 110 -10.84 13.04 -27.19
N GLU A 111 -11.29 12.66 -28.39
CA GLU A 111 -10.87 11.41 -29.03
C GLU A 111 -9.35 11.32 -29.28
N ALA A 112 -8.71 12.45 -29.62
CA ALA A 112 -7.25 12.48 -29.79
C ALA A 112 -6.51 12.16 -28.47
N ALA A 113 -7.03 12.62 -27.34
CA ALA A 113 -6.48 12.32 -26.02
C ALA A 113 -6.84 10.90 -25.55
N ALA A 114 -7.96 10.34 -26.00
CA ALA A 114 -8.45 9.01 -25.63
C ALA A 114 -7.63 7.84 -26.23
N HIS A 115 -6.76 8.13 -27.20
CA HIS A 115 -5.92 7.16 -27.89
C HIS A 115 -4.42 7.52 -27.84
N GLY A 116 -4.08 8.59 -27.11
CA GLY A 116 -2.72 9.08 -26.96
C GLY A 116 -2.01 8.51 -25.72
N PRO A 117 -0.73 8.85 -25.52
CA PRO A 117 -0.02 8.51 -24.29
C PRO A 117 -0.68 9.13 -23.06
N LEU A 118 -0.98 8.32 -22.06
CA LEU A 118 -1.65 8.75 -20.83
C LEU A 118 -0.62 9.02 -19.73
N PRO A 119 -0.53 10.24 -19.16
CA PRO A 119 0.37 10.50 -18.04
C PRO A 119 0.10 9.56 -16.85
N LEU A 120 1.15 8.89 -16.37
CA LEU A 120 1.05 8.06 -15.17
C LEU A 120 0.87 8.95 -13.93
N ILE A 121 0.16 8.43 -12.93
CA ILE A 121 0.07 9.08 -11.62
C ILE A 121 1.33 8.74 -10.82
N GLY A 122 2.00 9.78 -10.31
CA GLY A 122 3.05 9.63 -9.30
C GLY A 122 2.43 9.18 -7.98
N LEU A 123 2.73 7.94 -7.59
CA LEU A 123 2.15 7.28 -6.44
C LEU A 123 2.92 7.60 -5.17
N ALA A 124 4.23 7.36 -5.19
CA ALA A 124 5.10 7.52 -4.04
C ALA A 124 6.52 7.88 -4.48
N GLN A 125 7.27 8.48 -3.57
CA GLN A 125 8.70 8.69 -3.68
C GLN A 125 9.35 8.35 -2.35
N LEU A 126 10.41 7.54 -2.37
CA LEU A 126 11.08 7.04 -1.19
C LEU A 126 12.59 7.29 -1.30
N TYR A 127 13.12 8.09 -0.38
CA TYR A 127 14.54 8.27 -0.20
C TYR A 127 15.10 7.16 0.66
N ARG A 128 16.19 6.55 0.21
CA ARG A 128 16.90 5.49 0.94
C ARG A 128 17.36 5.95 2.32
N GLY A 129 17.67 7.23 2.48
CA GLY A 129 18.06 7.81 3.78
C GLY A 129 16.96 7.76 4.83
N ASP A 130 15.68 7.77 4.42
CA ASP A 130 14.53 7.79 5.32
C ASP A 130 13.97 6.39 5.59
N VAL A 131 14.26 5.42 4.71
CA VAL A 131 13.63 4.09 4.70
C VAL A 131 14.70 3.00 4.83
N PRO A 132 14.97 2.50 6.05
CA PRO A 132 16.09 1.60 6.32
C PRO A 132 16.09 0.29 5.51
N ASP A 133 14.93 -0.30 5.25
CA ASP A 133 14.83 -1.56 4.49
C ASP A 133 14.69 -1.34 2.97
N LEU A 134 14.78 -0.10 2.48
CA LEU A 134 14.82 0.17 1.04
C LEU A 134 16.19 -0.26 0.49
N PRO A 135 16.26 -1.17 -0.50
CA PRO A 135 17.52 -1.59 -1.08
C PRO A 135 18.22 -0.42 -1.78
N SER A 136 19.53 -0.56 -1.98
CA SER A 136 20.25 0.40 -2.82
C SER A 136 19.78 0.26 -4.26
N GLY A 137 19.48 1.39 -4.90
CA GLY A 137 19.15 1.41 -6.32
C GLY A 137 20.38 1.09 -7.19
N PRO A 138 20.16 0.85 -8.49
CA PRO A 138 21.24 0.63 -9.44
C PRO A 138 22.13 1.87 -9.52
N ASP A 139 23.42 1.68 -9.81
CA ASP A 139 24.38 2.76 -10.04
C ASP A 139 24.39 3.85 -8.96
N GLY A 140 24.17 3.48 -7.70
CA GLY A 140 24.18 4.41 -6.57
C GLY A 140 22.93 5.30 -6.46
N CYS A 141 21.85 5.00 -7.18
CA CYS A 141 20.57 5.68 -6.98
C CYS A 141 20.09 5.56 -5.53
N ASP A 142 19.61 6.67 -4.97
CA ASP A 142 19.16 6.81 -3.59
C ASP A 142 17.67 7.15 -3.47
N LEU A 143 16.99 7.32 -4.60
CA LEU A 143 15.59 7.69 -4.69
C LEU A 143 14.81 6.68 -5.55
N LEU A 144 13.78 6.08 -4.98
CA LEU A 144 12.79 5.29 -5.70
C LEU A 144 11.53 6.12 -5.93
N GLN A 145 11.07 6.21 -7.17
CA GLN A 145 9.82 6.85 -7.55
C GLN A 145 8.90 5.79 -8.15
N VAL A 146 7.64 5.77 -7.71
CA VAL A 146 6.65 4.77 -8.11
C VAL A 146 5.51 5.47 -8.85
N PHE A 147 5.15 4.93 -10.00
CA PHE A 147 4.09 5.43 -10.85
C PHE A 147 3.16 4.29 -11.24
N TRP A 148 1.91 4.63 -11.55
CA TRP A 148 0.95 3.67 -12.08
C TRP A 148 -0.03 4.28 -13.07
N CYS A 149 -0.57 3.42 -13.94
CA CYS A 149 -1.67 3.80 -14.81
C CYS A 149 -2.98 3.82 -14.01
N PRO A 150 -3.82 4.87 -14.13
CA PRO A 150 -5.05 4.98 -13.35
C PRO A 150 -6.25 4.21 -13.95
N PHE A 151 -6.01 3.09 -14.64
CA PHE A 151 -7.04 2.27 -15.31
C PHE A 151 -6.74 0.77 -15.20
N ASP A 152 -7.78 -0.03 -14.92
CA ASP A 152 -7.72 -1.51 -14.76
C ASP A 152 -7.86 -2.28 -16.08
N ALA A 153 -7.06 -1.96 -17.10
CA ALA A 153 -7.26 -2.52 -18.44
C ALA A 153 -5.95 -2.95 -19.11
N HIS A 154 -5.02 -3.51 -18.32
CA HIS A 154 -3.70 -3.94 -18.80
C HIS A 154 -3.57 -5.45 -18.94
N GLY A 155 -2.59 -5.84 -19.76
CA GLY A 155 -2.19 -7.22 -19.96
C GLY A 155 -3.23 -8.12 -20.65
N PRO A 156 -2.91 -9.42 -20.81
CA PRO A 156 -3.71 -10.34 -21.61
C PRO A 156 -5.12 -10.61 -21.07
N THR A 157 -5.33 -10.45 -19.76
CA THR A 157 -6.61 -10.66 -19.10
C THR A 157 -7.52 -9.43 -19.18
N GLY A 158 -6.98 -8.26 -19.56
CA GLY A 158 -7.72 -6.99 -19.57
C GLY A 158 -8.11 -6.49 -18.17
N HIS A 159 -7.49 -7.03 -17.12
CA HIS A 159 -7.73 -6.68 -15.72
C HIS A 159 -6.43 -6.38 -14.96
N GLY A 160 -5.30 -6.33 -15.65
CA GLY A 160 -4.03 -5.97 -15.06
C GLY A 160 -3.91 -4.48 -14.80
N MET A 161 -2.88 -4.12 -14.04
CA MET A 161 -2.39 -2.76 -13.85
C MET A 161 -1.03 -2.59 -14.53
N LEU A 162 -0.67 -1.33 -14.81
CA LEU A 162 0.67 -0.96 -15.25
C LEU A 162 1.36 -0.16 -14.13
N LEU A 163 2.54 -0.62 -13.74
CA LEU A 163 3.44 0.04 -12.80
C LEU A 163 4.71 0.48 -13.53
N ASP A 164 5.23 1.66 -13.20
CA ASP A 164 6.53 2.14 -13.66
C ASP A 164 7.33 2.59 -12.43
N LEU A 165 8.48 1.96 -12.20
CA LEU A 165 9.35 2.26 -11.06
C LEU A 165 10.63 2.88 -11.61
N ARG A 166 11.01 4.03 -11.06
CA ARG A 166 12.20 4.78 -11.46
C ARG A 166 13.15 4.93 -10.30
N TRP A 167 14.37 4.46 -10.49
CA TRP A 167 15.48 4.76 -9.61
C TRP A 167 16.19 6.02 -10.09
N ARG A 168 16.57 6.88 -9.16
CA ARG A 168 17.23 8.15 -9.44
C ARG A 168 18.30 8.46 -8.42
N ARG A 169 19.32 9.20 -8.86
CA ARG A 169 20.25 9.93 -8.01
C ARG A 169 19.67 11.30 -7.70
N SER A 170 19.19 11.50 -6.49
CA SER A 170 18.48 12.71 -6.07
C SER A 170 19.32 13.97 -6.29
N TRP A 171 20.62 13.90 -6.04
CA TRP A 171 21.57 15.01 -6.16
C TRP A 171 21.85 15.46 -7.60
N GLU A 172 21.48 14.69 -8.61
CA GLU A 172 21.62 15.10 -10.02
C GLU A 172 20.47 16.00 -10.48
N VAL A 173 19.38 16.10 -9.72
CA VAL A 173 18.24 16.95 -10.05
C VAL A 173 18.46 18.37 -9.54
N THR A 174 18.85 19.28 -10.44
CA THR A 174 19.05 20.69 -10.09
C THR A 174 17.79 21.54 -10.30
N GLU A 175 17.00 21.24 -11.34
CA GLU A 175 15.76 21.94 -11.66
C GLU A 175 14.57 20.98 -11.61
N VAL A 176 13.65 21.23 -10.69
CA VAL A 176 12.48 20.36 -10.48
C VAL A 176 11.29 20.86 -11.29
N ARG A 177 10.60 19.94 -11.97
CA ARG A 177 9.36 20.21 -12.69
C ARG A 177 8.26 20.63 -11.72
N THR A 178 7.78 21.87 -11.83
CA THR A 178 6.75 22.43 -10.93
C THR A 178 5.32 22.14 -11.35
N SER A 179 5.10 21.70 -12.59
CA SER A 179 3.77 21.40 -13.15
C SER A 179 3.81 20.04 -13.85
N PRO A 180 3.79 18.92 -13.09
CA PRO A 180 3.71 17.59 -13.68
C PRO A 180 2.39 17.44 -14.46
N PRO A 181 2.43 16.81 -15.65
CA PRO A 181 1.20 16.52 -16.38
C PRO A 181 0.32 15.58 -15.54
N ARG A 182 -0.99 15.78 -15.62
CA ARG A 182 -1.98 14.98 -14.90
C ARG A 182 -2.94 14.33 -15.88
N PRO A 183 -3.39 13.09 -15.63
CA PRO A 183 -4.47 12.51 -16.42
C PRO A 183 -5.74 13.38 -16.28
N GLN A 184 -6.44 13.62 -17.39
CA GLN A 184 -7.67 14.41 -17.37
C GLN A 184 -8.79 13.69 -16.60
N VAL A 185 -8.85 12.37 -16.75
CA VAL A 185 -9.77 11.47 -16.08
C VAL A 185 -9.06 10.20 -15.63
N VAL A 186 -9.60 9.54 -14.62
CA VAL A 186 -9.14 8.24 -14.08
C VAL A 186 -10.27 7.24 -14.09
N GLY A 187 -9.96 5.95 -14.28
CA GLY A 187 -10.96 4.88 -14.33
C GLY A 187 -11.58 4.57 -12.97
N PHE A 188 -10.82 4.75 -11.89
CA PHE A 188 -11.26 4.47 -10.53
C PHE A 188 -10.65 5.46 -9.53
N GLU A 189 -11.42 5.86 -8.51
CA GLU A 189 -10.96 6.87 -7.54
C GLU A 189 -9.83 6.37 -6.64
N GLY A 190 -9.74 5.06 -6.39
CA GLY A 190 -8.67 4.43 -5.61
C GLY A 190 -7.27 4.53 -6.23
N TYR A 191 -7.16 4.95 -7.49
CA TYR A 191 -5.86 5.24 -8.12
C TYR A 191 -5.28 6.62 -7.77
N VAL A 192 -6.09 7.50 -7.19
CA VAL A 192 -5.70 8.88 -6.90
C VAL A 192 -5.23 8.98 -5.45
N PRO A 193 -3.93 9.16 -5.17
CA PRO A 193 -3.42 9.28 -3.81
C PRO A 193 -3.74 10.64 -3.19
N GLU A 194 -4.05 10.69 -1.89
CA GLU A 194 -3.97 11.90 -1.07
C GLU A 194 -2.52 12.16 -0.62
N PRO A 195 -2.06 13.42 -0.61
CA PRO A 195 -0.72 13.77 -0.16
C PRO A 195 -0.50 13.39 1.32
N CYS A 196 0.48 12.54 1.56
CA CYS A 196 0.86 12.07 2.89
C CYS A 196 2.35 12.29 3.16
N VAL A 197 2.67 12.73 4.37
CA VAL A 197 4.01 12.60 4.94
C VAL A 197 4.17 11.19 5.51
N LEU A 198 5.38 10.65 5.50
CA LEU A 198 5.66 9.32 6.03
C LEU A 198 6.26 9.39 7.44
N HIS A 199 6.03 8.33 8.21
CA HIS A 199 6.63 8.13 9.53
C HIS A 199 7.30 6.76 9.60
N PRO A 200 8.44 6.57 8.91
CA PRO A 200 9.06 5.26 8.78
C PRO A 200 9.44 4.64 10.14
N GLU A 201 9.07 3.38 10.33
CA GLU A 201 9.38 2.58 11.52
C GLU A 201 9.84 1.18 11.07
N ARG A 202 11.05 0.79 11.45
CA ARG A 202 11.55 -0.57 11.18
C ARG A 202 11.12 -1.54 12.27
N VAL A 203 10.44 -2.61 11.87
CA VAL A 203 9.93 -3.67 12.75
C VAL A 203 10.46 -5.04 12.33
N VAL A 204 10.39 -6.00 13.25
CA VAL A 204 10.65 -7.42 12.96
C VAL A 204 9.46 -8.01 12.23
N THR A 205 9.72 -8.92 11.29
CA THR A 205 8.70 -9.64 10.52
C THR A 205 9.18 -11.05 10.18
N TYR A 206 8.26 -11.94 9.83
CA TYR A 206 8.53 -13.32 9.47
C TYR A 206 7.84 -13.69 8.14
N PRO A 207 8.22 -14.81 7.49
CA PRO A 207 7.59 -15.23 6.25
C PRO A 207 6.12 -15.59 6.43
N PHE A 208 5.39 -15.50 5.32
CA PHE A 208 4.05 -16.08 5.21
C PHE A 208 4.08 -17.56 5.60
N ALA A 209 3.11 -18.03 6.40
CA ALA A 209 3.12 -19.39 6.95
C ALA A 209 3.28 -20.47 5.86
N GLY A 210 2.58 -20.30 4.73
CA GLY A 210 2.67 -21.20 3.58
C GLY A 210 4.04 -21.29 2.90
N LEU A 211 4.99 -20.41 3.23
CA LEU A 211 6.36 -20.42 2.72
C LEU A 211 7.39 -20.98 3.74
N LEU A 212 6.96 -21.32 4.95
CA LEU A 212 7.81 -21.93 5.96
C LEU A 212 8.03 -23.42 5.66
N PRO A 213 9.09 -24.04 6.25
CA PRO A 213 9.24 -25.50 6.22
C PRO A 213 7.96 -26.20 6.71
N GLU A 214 7.57 -27.27 6.04
CA GLU A 214 6.31 -28.01 6.30
C GLU A 214 6.11 -28.32 7.79
N ALA A 215 7.10 -28.91 8.46
CA ALA A 215 6.99 -29.25 9.88
C ALA A 215 6.79 -28.02 10.81
N LEU A 216 7.26 -26.84 10.42
CA LEU A 216 7.04 -25.60 11.17
C LEU A 216 5.66 -25.02 10.89
N ARG A 217 5.23 -25.02 9.62
CA ARG A 217 3.87 -24.61 9.23
C ARG A 217 2.82 -25.47 9.94
N ASP A 218 2.94 -26.79 9.88
CA ASP A 218 1.97 -27.71 10.49
C ASP A 218 1.87 -27.52 12.02
N ARG A 219 2.96 -27.11 12.67
CA ARG A 219 2.95 -26.76 14.11
C ARG A 219 2.25 -25.44 14.40
N ILE A 220 2.39 -24.45 13.51
CA ILE A 220 1.70 -23.17 13.62
C ILE A 220 0.19 -23.42 13.42
N ASP A 221 -0.19 -24.15 12.37
CA ASP A 221 -1.58 -24.47 12.06
C ASP A 221 -2.26 -25.20 13.24
N ALA A 222 -1.61 -26.21 13.82
CA ALA A 222 -2.14 -26.93 14.97
C ALA A 222 -2.23 -26.07 16.24
N TRP A 223 -1.37 -25.07 16.39
CA TRP A 223 -1.42 -24.11 17.50
C TRP A 223 -2.55 -23.09 17.32
N GLU A 224 -2.77 -22.58 16.11
CA GLU A 224 -3.91 -21.71 15.79
C GLU A 224 -5.23 -22.45 15.95
N GLU A 225 -5.35 -23.69 15.45
CA GLU A 225 -6.55 -24.53 15.61
C GLU A 225 -6.90 -24.75 17.09
N ALA A 226 -5.90 -25.01 17.95
CA ALA A 226 -6.12 -25.14 19.38
C ALA A 226 -6.62 -23.84 20.04
N LEU A 227 -6.10 -22.67 19.64
CA LEU A 227 -6.59 -21.37 20.14
C LEU A 227 -8.02 -21.07 19.67
N GLU A 228 -8.35 -21.44 18.44
CA GLU A 228 -9.71 -21.31 17.91
C GLU A 228 -10.69 -22.21 18.66
N GLU A 229 -10.33 -23.47 18.92
CA GLU A 229 -11.14 -24.39 19.72
C GLU A 229 -11.37 -23.85 21.14
N GLU A 230 -10.33 -23.38 21.82
CA GLU A 230 -10.42 -22.77 23.16
C GLU A 230 -11.35 -21.54 23.16
N ALA A 231 -11.21 -20.65 22.17
CA ALA A 231 -12.06 -19.46 22.05
C ALA A 231 -13.54 -19.82 21.85
N LEU A 232 -13.84 -20.82 21.00
CA LEU A 232 -15.21 -21.27 20.76
C LEU A 232 -15.85 -21.91 22.00
N GLU A 233 -15.08 -22.64 22.81
CA GLU A 233 -15.56 -23.19 24.08
C GLU A 233 -15.88 -22.08 25.09
N GLU A 234 -15.07 -21.02 25.15
CA GLU A 234 -15.31 -19.86 26.01
C GLU A 234 -16.55 -19.06 25.58
N GLU A 235 -16.73 -18.81 24.27
CA GLU A 235 -17.89 -18.12 23.71
C GLU A 235 -19.21 -18.89 23.96
N ALA A 236 -19.18 -20.23 23.87
CA ALA A 236 -20.35 -21.05 24.18
C ALA A 236 -20.81 -20.93 25.65
N GLY A 237 -19.95 -20.42 26.53
CA GLY A 237 -20.25 -20.12 27.94
C GLY A 237 -20.65 -18.66 28.22
N GLN A 238 -20.56 -17.76 27.24
CA GLN A 238 -20.77 -16.30 27.38
C GLN A 238 -22.08 -15.83 26.73
N SER A 239 -22.59 -14.65 27.12
CA SER A 239 -23.77 -14.04 26.50
C SER A 239 -23.40 -13.32 25.20
N ALA A 240 -24.30 -13.32 24.22
CA ALA A 240 -24.12 -12.74 22.87
C ALA A 240 -23.81 -11.21 22.78
N ASP A 241 -23.54 -10.55 23.91
CA ASP A 241 -23.19 -9.12 24.00
C ASP A 241 -21.67 -8.89 24.23
N ASP A 242 -20.86 -9.94 24.38
CA ASP A 242 -19.40 -9.82 24.46
C ASP A 242 -18.79 -9.82 23.04
N ASP A 243 -18.23 -8.68 22.62
CA ASP A 243 -17.31 -8.57 21.47
C ASP A 243 -16.00 -9.29 21.84
N ALA A 244 -16.00 -10.63 21.81
CA ALA A 244 -14.80 -11.41 22.03
C ALA A 244 -13.79 -11.12 20.91
N ALA A 245 -12.56 -10.75 21.29
CA ALA A 245 -11.50 -10.55 20.32
C ALA A 245 -11.14 -11.89 19.67
N ALA A 246 -10.98 -11.90 18.35
CA ALA A 246 -10.52 -13.09 17.64
C ALA A 246 -9.19 -13.61 18.23
N PRO A 247 -8.97 -14.94 18.24
CA PRO A 247 -7.72 -15.50 18.75
C PRO A 247 -6.52 -14.98 17.96
N VAL A 248 -5.37 -14.91 18.62
CA VAL A 248 -4.11 -14.43 18.02
C VAL A 248 -3.68 -15.36 16.90
N GLY A 249 -3.49 -14.82 15.70
CA GLY A 249 -2.97 -15.54 14.54
C GLY A 249 -1.49 -15.25 14.28
N TYR A 250 -0.71 -16.27 13.93
CA TYR A 250 0.67 -16.12 13.47
C TYR A 250 0.75 -15.13 12.30
N GLN A 251 -0.08 -15.33 11.27
CA GLN A 251 0.00 -14.56 10.03
C GLN A 251 -0.32 -13.07 10.26
N TYR A 252 -1.40 -12.81 10.99
CA TYR A 252 -1.98 -11.47 11.13
C TYR A 252 -1.49 -10.71 12.35
N ASP A 253 -1.05 -11.36 13.42
CA ASP A 253 -0.61 -10.67 14.64
C ASP A 253 0.90 -10.75 14.88
N LEU A 254 1.54 -11.84 14.46
CA LEU A 254 2.92 -12.14 14.85
C LEU A 254 3.93 -12.02 13.71
N SER A 255 3.49 -12.10 12.45
CA SER A 255 4.36 -12.28 11.28
C SER A 255 4.47 -11.06 10.37
N ILE A 256 3.43 -10.76 9.58
CA ILE A 256 3.50 -9.74 8.52
C ILE A 256 2.64 -8.53 8.93
N PRO A 257 3.23 -7.34 9.12
CA PRO A 257 2.45 -6.15 9.40
C PRO A 257 1.59 -5.73 8.19
N PRO A 258 0.37 -5.23 8.42
CA PRO A 258 -0.42 -4.56 7.38
C PRO A 258 0.17 -3.20 7.01
N GLY A 259 -0.38 -2.59 5.97
CA GLY A 259 -0.08 -1.21 5.61
C GLY A 259 1.07 -1.04 4.65
N TRP A 260 1.38 0.22 4.38
CA TRP A 260 2.48 0.58 3.49
C TRP A 260 3.82 0.19 4.11
N ARG A 261 4.61 -0.59 3.39
CA ARG A 261 5.87 -1.13 3.90
C ARG A 261 6.90 -1.39 2.83
N VAL A 262 8.17 -1.37 3.22
CA VAL A 262 9.33 -1.63 2.36
C VAL A 262 10.14 -2.76 2.92
N GLY A 263 10.55 -3.69 2.05
CA GLY A 263 11.23 -4.91 2.45
C GLY A 263 10.36 -5.86 3.29
N GLY A 264 10.99 -6.84 3.91
CA GLY A 264 10.31 -7.92 4.63
C GLY A 264 9.77 -9.01 3.72
N PHE A 265 8.62 -9.57 4.08
CA PHE A 265 8.02 -10.72 3.39
C PHE A 265 6.65 -10.38 2.82
N ALA A 266 6.34 -10.84 1.62
CA ALA A 266 5.03 -10.63 1.02
C ALA A 266 3.97 -11.49 1.73
N SER A 267 2.76 -10.94 1.90
CA SER A 267 1.61 -11.75 2.26
C SER A 267 1.15 -12.56 1.04
N TRP A 268 0.50 -13.69 1.29
CA TRP A 268 -0.13 -14.54 0.27
C TRP A 268 -1.52 -15.01 0.75
N HIS A 269 -2.25 -14.09 1.40
CA HIS A 269 -3.49 -14.40 2.11
C HIS A 269 -4.72 -14.58 1.21
N VAL A 270 -4.64 -14.18 -0.07
CA VAL A 270 -5.74 -14.35 -1.04
C VAL A 270 -5.40 -15.36 -2.14
N THR A 271 -4.13 -15.48 -2.52
CA THR A 271 -3.70 -16.42 -3.56
C THR A 271 -2.60 -17.32 -3.03
N ASP A 272 -2.53 -18.56 -3.54
CA ASP A 272 -1.41 -19.44 -3.25
C ASP A 272 -0.05 -18.77 -3.56
N PRO A 273 0.98 -18.98 -2.72
CA PRO A 273 2.31 -18.46 -2.99
C PRO A 273 2.84 -18.92 -4.34
N SER A 274 3.32 -17.97 -5.14
CA SER A 274 3.84 -18.22 -6.48
C SER A 274 5.30 -17.79 -6.61
N PRO A 275 6.16 -18.53 -7.34
CA PRO A 275 7.54 -18.11 -7.59
C PRO A 275 7.65 -16.74 -8.26
N MET A 276 8.28 -15.81 -7.55
CA MET A 276 8.56 -14.45 -8.04
C MET A 276 10.01 -14.37 -8.53
N ASP A 277 10.32 -15.06 -9.63
CA ASP A 277 11.65 -15.02 -10.23
C ASP A 277 11.80 -13.88 -11.24
N CYS A 278 13.00 -13.30 -11.29
CA CYS A 278 13.36 -12.23 -12.22
C CYS A 278 13.30 -12.75 -13.67
N ARG A 279 12.59 -12.04 -14.55
CA ARG A 279 12.46 -12.43 -15.96
C ARG A 279 13.75 -12.31 -16.77
N THR A 280 14.76 -11.60 -16.25
CA THR A 280 16.04 -11.38 -16.96
C THR A 280 17.11 -12.37 -16.52
N CYS A 281 17.27 -12.61 -15.21
CA CYS A 281 18.36 -13.42 -14.67
C CYS A 281 17.91 -14.67 -13.88
N ALA A 282 16.60 -14.91 -13.76
CA ALA A 282 15.99 -16.02 -13.02
C ALA A 282 16.28 -16.05 -11.50
N ALA A 283 16.95 -15.03 -10.95
CA ALA A 283 17.13 -14.92 -9.50
C ALA A 283 15.77 -14.75 -8.78
N PRO A 284 15.55 -15.42 -7.63
CA PRO A 284 14.38 -15.17 -6.79
C PRO A 284 14.34 -13.71 -6.34
N MET A 285 13.24 -13.04 -6.64
CA MET A 285 13.06 -11.62 -6.30
C MET A 285 12.68 -11.46 -4.83
N ARG A 286 12.99 -10.29 -4.28
CA ARG A 286 12.63 -9.92 -2.91
C ARG A 286 11.52 -8.88 -2.93
N LEU A 287 10.69 -8.87 -1.88
CA LEU A 287 9.70 -7.81 -1.71
C LEU A 287 10.43 -6.47 -1.62
N LEU A 288 10.06 -5.53 -2.49
CA LEU A 288 10.55 -4.16 -2.49
C LEU A 288 9.59 -3.26 -1.73
N LEU A 289 8.32 -3.26 -2.12
CA LEU A 289 7.30 -2.35 -1.62
C LEU A 289 5.95 -3.07 -1.56
N THR A 290 5.24 -2.86 -0.47
CA THR A 290 3.81 -3.16 -0.37
C THR A 290 3.04 -1.84 -0.34
N VAL A 291 2.06 -1.74 -1.24
CA VAL A 291 1.09 -0.66 -1.33
C VAL A 291 -0.23 -1.20 -0.83
N ASP A 292 -0.67 -0.74 0.34
CA ASP A 292 -1.88 -1.23 0.98
C ASP A 292 -3.03 -0.22 0.86
N SER A 293 -4.26 -0.72 0.80
CA SER A 293 -5.47 0.08 0.91
C SER A 293 -5.68 0.61 2.33
N SER A 294 -5.17 -0.09 3.34
CA SER A 294 -5.33 0.27 4.76
C SER A 294 -4.06 0.01 5.57
N GLU A 295 -3.83 0.82 6.60
CA GLU A 295 -2.68 0.74 7.50
C GLU A 295 -2.88 -0.26 8.64
N TRP A 296 -4.14 -0.54 8.96
CA TRP A 296 -4.65 -1.58 9.87
C TRP A 296 -6.17 -1.73 9.62
N ASP A 297 -6.76 -2.79 10.14
CA ASP A 297 -8.19 -3.08 10.11
C ASP A 297 -8.58 -3.89 11.36
N GLY A 298 -9.85 -4.30 11.44
CA GLY A 298 -10.33 -5.06 12.60
C GLY A 298 -9.68 -6.44 12.77
N GLY A 299 -8.97 -6.95 11.75
CA GLY A 299 -8.20 -8.20 11.84
C GLY A 299 -6.72 -7.98 12.14
N SER A 300 -6.29 -6.73 12.32
CA SER A 300 -4.88 -6.37 12.51
C SER A 300 -4.68 -5.30 13.59
N ASP A 301 -5.60 -5.25 14.55
CA ASP A 301 -5.56 -4.28 15.66
C ASP A 301 -4.27 -4.40 16.50
N SER A 302 -3.65 -5.58 16.56
CA SER A 302 -2.34 -5.76 17.20
C SER A 302 -1.23 -4.93 16.55
N TRP A 303 -1.39 -4.51 15.29
CA TRP A 303 -0.45 -3.63 14.56
C TRP A 303 -0.84 -2.15 14.58
N LYS A 304 -1.99 -1.80 15.15
CA LYS A 304 -2.47 -0.43 15.23
C LYS A 304 -1.49 0.45 16.02
N PRO A 305 -1.01 1.58 15.47
CA PRO A 305 -0.02 2.41 16.17
C PRO A 305 -0.50 2.87 17.55
N LEU A 306 0.41 2.93 18.53
CA LEU A 306 0.11 3.36 19.90
C LEU A 306 -0.50 4.75 19.97
N GLU A 307 -0.10 5.65 19.08
CA GLU A 307 -0.59 7.02 19.00
C GLU A 307 -2.03 7.12 18.47
N GLU A 308 -2.60 6.02 17.98
CA GLU A 308 -3.88 5.99 17.27
C GLU A 308 -4.87 4.98 17.87
N GLN A 309 -4.59 4.43 19.05
CA GLN A 309 -5.40 3.42 19.73
C GLN A 309 -6.88 3.83 19.91
N ASP A 310 -7.14 5.12 20.15
CA ASP A 310 -8.50 5.66 20.32
C ASP A 310 -9.24 5.97 19.00
N LEU A 311 -8.59 5.75 17.84
CA LEU A 311 -9.16 6.05 16.53
C LEU A 311 -9.82 4.82 15.91
N SER A 312 -11.01 4.99 15.31
CA SER A 312 -11.64 3.93 14.53
C SER A 312 -10.84 3.63 13.25
N ALA A 313 -10.69 2.35 12.87
CA ALA A 313 -10.09 2.02 11.58
C ALA A 313 -10.84 2.69 10.41
N HIS A 314 -12.18 2.66 10.49
CA HIS A 314 -13.04 3.45 9.62
C HIS A 314 -12.66 4.93 9.69
N ARG A 315 -12.15 5.47 8.57
CA ARG A 315 -11.64 6.85 8.31
C ARG A 315 -10.16 7.08 8.54
N TYR A 316 -9.52 6.43 9.50
CA TYR A 316 -8.14 6.77 9.88
C TYR A 316 -7.09 5.79 9.35
N ALA A 317 -7.50 4.57 9.02
CA ALA A 317 -6.58 3.55 8.53
C ALA A 317 -6.30 3.65 7.01
N GLY A 318 -7.09 4.40 6.23
CA GLY A 318 -6.85 4.62 4.78
C GLY A 318 -6.39 6.04 4.42
N PRO A 319 -5.30 6.58 5.01
CA PRO A 319 -4.92 8.00 4.89
C PRO A 319 -4.52 8.41 3.47
N THR A 320 -4.01 7.47 2.67
CA THR A 320 -3.58 7.70 1.28
C THR A 320 -4.76 7.78 0.32
N GLY A 321 -5.96 7.36 0.73
CA GLY A 321 -7.14 7.29 -0.14
C GLY A 321 -7.03 6.28 -1.29
N ILE A 322 -5.95 5.50 -1.33
CA ILE A 322 -5.72 4.47 -2.34
C ILE A 322 -6.59 3.24 -2.07
N THR A 323 -6.99 2.56 -3.13
CA THR A 323 -7.62 1.25 -3.03
C THR A 323 -7.01 0.32 -4.06
N VAL A 324 -6.44 -0.78 -3.60
CA VAL A 324 -5.91 -1.86 -4.43
C VAL A 324 -6.96 -2.97 -4.50
N GLY A 325 -7.33 -3.38 -5.71
CA GLY A 325 -8.26 -4.49 -5.92
C GLY A 325 -9.57 -4.30 -5.14
N ARG A 326 -9.89 -5.27 -4.26
CA ARG A 326 -11.05 -5.22 -3.36
C ARG A 326 -10.65 -4.83 -1.93
N TRP A 327 -9.93 -3.71 -1.80
CA TRP A 327 -9.37 -3.25 -0.52
C TRP A 327 -8.23 -4.12 0.02
N GLY A 328 -7.48 -4.76 -0.88
CA GLY A 328 -6.31 -5.56 -0.53
C GLY A 328 -5.00 -4.77 -0.61
N GLU A 329 -3.91 -5.48 -0.86
CA GLU A 329 -2.56 -4.95 -0.99
C GLU A 329 -1.91 -5.31 -2.34
N LEU A 330 -0.96 -4.49 -2.78
CA LEU A 330 -0.11 -4.73 -3.94
C LEU A 330 1.32 -4.97 -3.44
N ASN A 331 1.86 -6.16 -3.69
CA ASN A 331 3.24 -6.51 -3.42
C ASN A 331 4.08 -6.34 -4.67
N VAL A 332 5.09 -5.46 -4.64
CA VAL A 332 6.06 -5.23 -5.72
C VAL A 332 7.38 -5.86 -5.34
N PHE A 333 7.95 -6.64 -6.26
CA PHE A 333 9.17 -7.41 -6.08
C PHE A 333 10.28 -6.86 -6.99
N ALA A 334 11.50 -6.83 -6.47
CA ALA A 334 12.70 -6.41 -7.17
C ALA A 334 13.76 -7.52 -7.20
N CYS A 335 14.54 -7.55 -8.27
CA CYS A 335 15.67 -8.45 -8.41
C CYS A 335 16.79 -8.03 -7.46
N PRO A 336 17.28 -8.92 -6.58
CA PRO A 336 18.35 -8.57 -5.64
C PRO A 336 19.71 -8.38 -6.32
N GLU A 337 19.93 -9.04 -7.46
CA GLU A 337 21.21 -8.97 -8.19
C GLU A 337 21.34 -7.69 -9.02
N GLU A 338 20.21 -7.17 -9.51
CA GLU A 338 20.15 -5.98 -10.36
C GLU A 338 18.80 -5.27 -10.18
N PRO A 339 18.71 -4.28 -9.28
CA PRO A 339 17.45 -3.60 -8.97
C PRO A 339 16.82 -2.85 -10.16
N GLY A 340 17.58 -2.61 -11.24
CA GLY A 340 17.07 -2.06 -12.50
C GLY A 340 16.34 -3.07 -13.40
N HIS A 341 16.43 -4.38 -13.12
CA HIS A 341 15.68 -5.38 -13.88
C HIS A 341 14.15 -5.20 -13.74
N PRO A 342 13.35 -5.68 -14.71
CA PRO A 342 11.90 -5.56 -14.65
C PRO A 342 11.32 -6.10 -13.35
N HIS A 343 10.51 -5.25 -12.70
CA HIS A 343 9.80 -5.60 -11.47
C HIS A 343 8.67 -6.59 -11.76
N ARG A 344 8.31 -7.37 -10.75
CA ARG A 344 7.11 -8.23 -10.75
C ARG A 344 6.21 -7.81 -9.60
N TRP A 345 4.93 -8.14 -9.67
CA TRP A 345 4.01 -7.82 -8.60
C TRP A 345 2.89 -8.84 -8.46
N SER A 346 2.27 -8.88 -7.29
CA SER A 346 1.03 -9.61 -7.01
C SER A 346 0.08 -8.69 -6.26
N ILE A 347 -1.22 -8.89 -6.47
CA ILE A 347 -2.27 -8.28 -5.64
C ILE A 347 -2.72 -9.37 -4.69
N GLN A 348 -2.82 -9.05 -3.40
CA GLN A 348 -3.39 -9.93 -2.38
C GLN A 348 -4.67 -9.29 -1.88
#